data_AF-A0A7S2SVB8-F1
#
_entry.id   AF-A0A7S2SVB8-F1
#
_cell.length_a   1.000
_cell.length_b   1.000
_cell.length_c   1.000
_cell.angle_alpha   90.00
_cell.angle_beta   90.00
_cell.angle_gamma   90.00
#
_symmetry.space_group_name_H-M   'P 1'
#
loop_
_entity.id
_entity.type
_entity.pdbx_description
1 polymer ?
#
loop_
_entity_poly.entity_id
_entity_poly.type
_entity_poly.pdbx_seq_one_letter_code
_entity_poly.pdbx_strand_id
1 'polypeptide(L)'
;QCELGPQKRAIVAEAMHRQNQRKMALACVHLVSDYRASEGTTRAVERGEQLRTVVEGCRLLGKLDLVVLGDLNCATEHEDEESYEMPSNLLSDVWRMCPGTQAPGWTFDPATNPLTHATCNPRRKTGPVAKRCDRVLVSKDRWTPIAYWLIGKANEGGSAPSDHYGVACDLLPREMSACEAPGASTSEQRQQQRHQVLEHITALARRGAMVVVVMRGLPGAGKSTFARELCAQAEAVTGRPGVRVSADDFFTNPTTGVYQFKQAQLAQAHASCLERFRAALGQDQASVLLVDNTNTTRWEYARYLQLASEEASTGRDRAHPVEARVVELEAP
;
A
#
# COMPACT_ATOMS: atom_id res chain seq x y z
N GLN A 1 -14.53 -11.63 19.70
CA GLN A 1 -14.33 -12.97 19.08
C GLN A 1 -15.65 -13.44 18.54
N CYS A 2 -15.68 -13.97 17.32
CA CYS A 2 -16.87 -14.53 16.69
C CYS A 2 -16.60 -16.01 16.38
N GLU A 3 -17.41 -16.91 16.93
CA GLU A 3 -17.31 -18.35 16.65
C GLU A 3 -18.04 -18.64 15.32
N LEU A 4 -17.33 -19.20 14.34
CA LEU A 4 -17.84 -19.51 13.01
C LEU A 4 -18.11 -21.02 12.83
N GLY A 5 -17.97 -21.78 13.90
CA GLY A 5 -18.07 -23.22 13.95
C GLY A 5 -17.08 -23.82 14.95
N PRO A 6 -16.95 -25.16 15.02
CA PRO A 6 -16.17 -25.83 16.06
C PRO A 6 -14.66 -25.49 16.05
N GLN A 7 -14.13 -25.10 14.90
CA GLN A 7 -12.69 -24.89 14.68
C GLN A 7 -12.36 -23.55 14.00
N LYS A 8 -13.38 -22.77 13.63
CA LYS A 8 -13.21 -21.54 12.85
C LYS A 8 -13.69 -20.36 13.67
N ARG A 9 -12.88 -19.31 13.70
CA ARG A 9 -13.10 -18.11 14.52
C ARG A 9 -12.67 -16.88 13.75
N ALA A 10 -13.39 -15.79 13.97
CA ALA A 10 -12.92 -14.46 13.63
C ALA A 10 -12.51 -13.69 14.88
N ILE A 11 -11.38 -13.01 14.81
CA ILE A 11 -10.92 -12.09 15.85
C ILE A 11 -11.19 -10.68 15.34
N VAL A 12 -11.96 -9.93 16.12
CA VAL A 12 -12.28 -8.53 15.81
C VAL A 12 -11.67 -7.65 16.89
N ALA A 13 -10.91 -6.64 16.47
CA ALA A 13 -10.32 -5.63 17.34
C ALA A 13 -10.71 -4.23 16.86
N GLU A 14 -10.86 -3.28 17.79
CA GLU A 14 -10.90 -1.87 17.44
C GLU A 14 -9.48 -1.37 17.22
N ALA A 15 -9.24 -0.74 16.08
CA ALA A 15 -8.01 -0.06 15.76
C ALA A 15 -8.29 1.43 15.53
N MET A 16 -7.29 2.26 15.81
CA MET A 16 -7.36 3.70 15.58
C MET A 16 -6.27 4.09 14.59
N HIS A 17 -6.67 4.69 13.46
CA HIS A 17 -5.74 5.18 12.47
C HIS A 17 -4.94 6.35 13.03
N ARG A 18 -3.60 6.24 13.02
CA ARG A 18 -2.74 7.17 13.77
C ARG A 18 -2.83 8.61 13.28
N GLN A 19 -3.03 8.84 11.98
CA GLN A 19 -2.96 10.19 11.42
C GLN A 19 -4.27 10.98 11.58
N ASN A 20 -5.42 10.33 11.40
CA ASN A 20 -6.73 11.00 11.44
C ASN A 20 -7.60 10.57 12.62
N GLN A 21 -7.04 9.76 13.55
CA GLN A 21 -7.71 9.23 14.75
C GLN A 21 -9.01 8.46 14.45
N ARG A 22 -9.21 8.05 13.20
CA ARG A 22 -10.40 7.34 12.76
C ARG A 22 -10.42 5.93 13.36
N LYS A 23 -11.50 5.61 14.05
CA LYS A 23 -11.73 4.26 14.59
C LYS A 23 -12.25 3.33 13.51
N MET A 24 -11.72 2.12 13.48
CA MET A 24 -12.15 1.05 12.59
C MET A 24 -12.18 -0.29 13.33
N ALA A 25 -13.02 -1.21 12.87
CA ALA A 25 -12.95 -2.60 13.27
C ALA A 25 -12.04 -3.36 12.30
N LEU A 26 -11.01 -4.00 12.83
CA LEU A 26 -10.16 -4.93 12.11
C LEU A 26 -10.63 -6.35 12.44
N ALA A 27 -11.13 -7.06 11.44
CA ALA A 27 -11.56 -8.45 11.57
C ALA A 27 -10.58 -9.38 10.85
N CYS A 28 -9.86 -10.20 11.60
CA CYS A 28 -9.06 -11.29 11.06
C CYS A 28 -9.92 -12.55 10.97
N VAL A 29 -10.05 -13.12 9.77
CA VAL A 29 -10.89 -14.28 9.50
C VAL A 29 -10.07 -15.45 8.96
N HIS A 30 -10.48 -16.65 9.33
CA HIS A 30 -10.11 -17.88 8.64
C HIS A 30 -11.40 -18.64 8.42
N LEU A 31 -11.95 -18.57 7.20
CA LEU A 31 -13.24 -19.14 6.86
C LEU A 31 -13.13 -20.64 6.59
N VAL A 32 -14.26 -21.26 6.34
CA VAL A 32 -14.31 -22.71 6.12
C VAL A 32 -13.68 -23.11 4.78
N SER A 33 -12.81 -24.13 4.83
CA SER A 33 -12.06 -24.66 3.67
C SER A 33 -12.80 -25.79 2.97
N ASP A 34 -12.52 -26.00 1.68
CA ASP A 34 -12.99 -27.16 0.91
C ASP A 34 -12.13 -28.43 1.08
N TYR A 35 -11.17 -28.45 2.03
CA TYR A 35 -10.20 -29.55 2.22
C TYR A 35 -10.82 -30.96 2.37
N ARG A 36 -12.11 -31.05 2.72
CA ARG A 36 -12.87 -32.32 2.83
C ARG A 36 -14.15 -32.35 2.01
N ALA A 37 -14.38 -31.35 1.16
CA ALA A 37 -15.53 -31.33 0.27
C ALA A 37 -15.35 -32.40 -0.83
N SER A 38 -16.46 -32.98 -1.29
CA SER A 38 -16.46 -33.83 -2.49
C SER A 38 -15.96 -33.07 -3.72
N GLU A 39 -15.34 -33.77 -4.67
CA GLU A 39 -14.87 -33.15 -5.91
C GLU A 39 -16.05 -32.48 -6.64
N GLY A 40 -15.89 -31.19 -6.99
CA GLY A 40 -16.95 -30.38 -7.61
C GLY A 40 -17.93 -29.72 -6.65
N THR A 41 -17.82 -29.95 -5.33
CA THR A 41 -18.61 -29.23 -4.33
C THR A 41 -17.79 -28.13 -3.65
N THR A 42 -18.40 -26.95 -3.47
CA THR A 42 -17.82 -25.81 -2.77
C THR A 42 -18.61 -25.52 -1.51
N ARG A 43 -17.95 -25.05 -0.44
CA ARG A 43 -18.60 -24.50 0.77
C ARG A 43 -18.80 -22.98 0.69
N ALA A 44 -18.93 -22.45 -0.53
CA ALA A 44 -19.11 -21.03 -0.81
C ALA A 44 -20.24 -20.38 0.01
N VAL A 45 -21.41 -21.02 0.07
CA VAL A 45 -22.58 -20.51 0.82
C VAL A 45 -22.24 -20.36 2.31
N GLU A 46 -21.62 -21.38 2.91
CA GLU A 46 -21.23 -21.36 4.32
C GLU A 46 -20.14 -20.30 4.60
N ARG A 47 -19.18 -20.11 3.68
CA ARG A 47 -18.21 -19.02 3.78
C ARG A 47 -18.90 -17.66 3.72
N GLY A 48 -19.90 -17.49 2.85
CA GLY A 48 -20.73 -16.31 2.75
C GLY A 48 -21.47 -16.01 4.05
N GLU A 49 -22.11 -17.01 4.66
CA GLU A 49 -22.77 -16.89 5.96
C GLU A 49 -21.79 -16.52 7.08
N GLN A 50 -20.61 -17.13 7.10
CA GLN A 50 -19.56 -16.81 8.08
C GLN A 50 -19.07 -15.36 7.93
N LEU A 51 -18.84 -14.90 6.70
CA LEU A 51 -18.43 -13.52 6.44
C LEU A 51 -19.53 -12.53 6.82
N ARG A 52 -20.79 -12.81 6.43
CA ARG A 52 -21.97 -11.99 6.81
C ARG A 52 -22.08 -11.86 8.33
N THR A 53 -21.93 -12.96 9.06
CA THR A 53 -21.97 -12.98 10.53
C THR A 53 -20.95 -12.02 11.15
N VAL A 54 -19.72 -11.99 10.61
CA VAL A 54 -18.67 -11.06 11.08
C VAL A 54 -19.04 -9.61 10.76
N VAL A 55 -19.46 -9.34 9.53
CA VAL A 55 -19.76 -7.98 9.06
C VAL A 55 -20.99 -7.40 9.78
N GLU A 56 -22.08 -8.14 9.84
CA GLU A 56 -23.31 -7.75 10.52
C GLU A 56 -23.09 -7.61 12.03
N GLY A 57 -22.35 -8.53 12.65
CA GLY A 57 -21.98 -8.45 14.07
C GLY A 57 -21.21 -7.17 14.39
N CYS A 58 -20.20 -6.81 13.59
CA CYS A 58 -19.49 -5.53 13.71
C CYS A 58 -20.42 -4.33 13.60
N ARG A 59 -21.36 -4.35 12.64
CA ARG A 59 -22.32 -3.25 12.43
C ARG A 59 -23.30 -3.10 13.58
N LEU A 60 -23.80 -4.21 14.15
CA LEU A 60 -24.66 -4.20 15.35
C LEU A 60 -23.93 -3.59 16.56
N LEU A 61 -22.61 -3.70 16.61
CA LEU A 61 -21.75 -3.06 17.63
C LEU A 61 -21.34 -1.62 17.28
N GLY A 62 -21.98 -1.02 16.26
CA GLY A 62 -21.71 0.35 15.82
C GLY A 62 -20.37 0.53 15.09
N LYS A 63 -19.70 -0.56 14.69
CA LYS A 63 -18.44 -0.50 13.93
C LYS A 63 -18.74 -0.45 12.44
N LEU A 64 -18.84 0.77 11.90
CA LEU A 64 -19.26 1.01 10.51
C LEU A 64 -18.09 1.10 9.51
N ASP A 65 -16.88 1.33 10.00
CA ASP A 65 -15.65 1.26 9.21
C ASP A 65 -14.94 -0.05 9.51
N LEU A 66 -15.00 -0.97 8.57
CA LEU A 66 -14.50 -2.33 8.71
C LEU A 66 -13.33 -2.56 7.74
N VAL A 67 -12.34 -3.27 8.25
CA VAL A 67 -11.31 -3.93 7.45
C VAL A 67 -11.37 -5.42 7.82
N VAL A 68 -11.76 -6.26 6.87
CA VAL A 68 -11.78 -7.72 7.02
C VAL A 68 -10.60 -8.28 6.25
N LEU A 69 -9.75 -9.08 6.88
CA LEU A 69 -8.58 -9.65 6.26
C LEU A 69 -8.34 -11.09 6.72
N GLY A 70 -7.63 -11.87 5.91
CA GLY A 70 -7.22 -13.23 6.26
C GLY A 70 -7.58 -14.23 5.18
N ASP A 71 -7.65 -15.50 5.56
CA ASP A 71 -7.91 -16.62 4.66
C ASP A 71 -9.42 -16.83 4.51
N LEU A 72 -9.97 -16.30 3.42
CA LEU A 72 -11.37 -16.44 3.06
C LEU A 72 -11.65 -17.79 2.41
N ASN A 73 -10.64 -18.60 2.08
CA ASN A 73 -10.79 -19.91 1.43
C ASN A 73 -11.61 -19.91 0.13
N CYS A 74 -11.66 -18.78 -0.58
CA CYS A 74 -12.42 -18.64 -1.83
C CYS A 74 -12.03 -19.73 -2.84
N ALA A 75 -13.00 -20.48 -3.37
CA ALA A 75 -12.70 -21.53 -4.34
C ALA A 75 -12.32 -20.98 -5.72
N THR A 76 -12.88 -19.81 -6.08
CA THR A 76 -12.64 -19.10 -7.34
C THR A 76 -12.37 -17.62 -7.09
N GLU A 77 -12.00 -16.86 -8.14
CA GLU A 77 -11.73 -15.43 -8.01
C GLU A 77 -12.96 -14.59 -7.65
N HIS A 78 -14.16 -15.03 -8.06
CA HIS A 78 -15.43 -14.32 -7.99
C HIS A 78 -16.50 -15.03 -7.14
N GLU A 79 -16.13 -16.09 -6.40
CA GLU A 79 -17.07 -16.89 -5.60
C GLU A 79 -17.94 -16.03 -4.66
N ASP A 80 -17.38 -14.97 -4.10
CA ASP A 80 -18.08 -14.04 -3.23
C ASP A 80 -19.18 -13.24 -3.96
N GLU A 81 -18.95 -12.85 -5.21
CA GLU A 81 -19.96 -12.17 -6.04
C GLU A 81 -21.08 -13.14 -6.44
N GLU A 82 -20.74 -14.42 -6.59
CA GLU A 82 -21.68 -15.48 -7.01
C GLU A 82 -22.50 -16.07 -5.86
N SER A 83 -21.92 -16.20 -4.66
CA SER A 83 -22.44 -17.08 -3.61
C SER A 83 -22.55 -16.48 -2.22
N TYR A 84 -21.91 -15.34 -1.92
CA TYR A 84 -21.87 -14.85 -0.53
C TYR A 84 -23.09 -14.02 -0.13
N GLU A 85 -23.87 -13.55 -1.11
CA GLU A 85 -25.05 -12.69 -0.91
C GLU A 85 -24.75 -11.44 -0.06
N MET A 86 -23.56 -10.88 -0.22
CA MET A 86 -23.14 -9.66 0.48
C MET A 86 -23.73 -8.42 -0.21
N PRO A 87 -24.27 -7.45 0.54
CA PRO A 87 -24.65 -6.16 -0.04
C PRO A 87 -23.45 -5.49 -0.72
N SER A 88 -23.56 -5.25 -2.03
CA SER A 88 -22.47 -4.75 -2.89
C SER A 88 -21.95 -3.35 -2.53
N ASN A 89 -22.64 -2.66 -1.63
CA ASN A 89 -22.27 -1.35 -1.10
C ASN A 89 -21.53 -1.40 0.25
N LEU A 90 -21.37 -2.56 0.89
CA LEU A 90 -20.77 -2.63 2.23
C LEU A 90 -19.25 -2.74 2.20
N LEU A 91 -18.73 -3.69 1.45
CA LEU A 91 -17.30 -3.97 1.37
C LEU A 91 -16.82 -3.94 -0.08
N SER A 92 -15.54 -3.73 -0.26
CA SER A 92 -14.87 -3.86 -1.55
C SER A 92 -13.57 -4.64 -1.37
N ASP A 93 -13.30 -5.54 -2.30
CA ASP A 93 -12.04 -6.29 -2.35
C ASP A 93 -10.94 -5.37 -2.84
N VAL A 94 -9.94 -5.13 -1.99
CA VAL A 94 -8.78 -4.28 -2.27
C VAL A 94 -8.06 -4.74 -3.54
N TRP A 95 -7.97 -6.05 -3.78
CA TRP A 95 -7.35 -6.59 -5.00
C TRP A 95 -8.10 -6.16 -6.26
N ARG A 96 -9.45 -6.25 -6.25
CA ARG A 96 -10.29 -5.84 -7.39
C ARG A 96 -10.26 -4.32 -7.62
N MET A 97 -10.03 -3.55 -6.57
CA MET A 97 -9.97 -2.09 -6.62
C MET A 97 -8.62 -1.53 -7.11
N CYS A 98 -7.62 -2.37 -7.41
CA CYS A 98 -6.32 -1.95 -7.93
C CYS A 98 -6.18 -2.22 -9.45
N PRO A 99 -6.82 -1.44 -10.34
CA PRO A 99 -6.64 -1.60 -11.78
C PRO A 99 -5.26 -1.07 -12.19
N GLY A 100 -4.36 -1.96 -12.63
CA GLY A 100 -3.07 -1.58 -13.22
C GLY A 100 -1.81 -2.15 -12.56
N THR A 101 -1.93 -2.87 -11.45
CA THR A 101 -0.82 -3.73 -10.99
C THR A 101 -0.85 -5.02 -11.80
N GLN A 102 0.28 -5.47 -12.35
CA GLN A 102 0.45 -6.88 -12.71
C GLN A 102 -0.22 -7.71 -11.60
N ALA A 103 -1.28 -8.44 -11.93
CA ALA A 103 -2.06 -9.20 -10.94
C ALA A 103 -1.05 -9.94 -10.05
N PRO A 104 -1.01 -9.71 -8.71
CA PRO A 104 0.12 -10.11 -7.85
C PRO A 104 0.47 -11.61 -7.86
N GLY A 105 -0.32 -12.42 -8.57
CA GLY A 105 -0.30 -13.87 -8.56
C GLY A 105 -1.31 -14.40 -7.57
N TRP A 106 -1.38 -15.71 -7.41
CA TRP A 106 -2.27 -16.38 -6.48
C TRP A 106 -1.70 -16.37 -5.07
N THR A 107 -2.55 -16.33 -4.04
CA THR A 107 -2.06 -16.41 -2.64
C THR A 107 -1.79 -17.85 -2.25
N PHE A 108 -2.48 -18.79 -2.89
CA PHE A 108 -2.22 -20.22 -2.85
C PHE A 108 -1.83 -20.68 -4.26
N ASP A 109 -0.54 -20.81 -4.55
CA ASP A 109 -0.03 -21.09 -5.91
C ASP A 109 0.84 -22.37 -5.99
N PRO A 110 0.30 -23.52 -6.43
CA PRO A 110 1.07 -24.74 -6.56
C PRO A 110 2.12 -24.69 -7.68
N ALA A 111 2.05 -23.72 -8.61
CA ALA A 111 3.03 -23.60 -9.68
C ALA A 111 4.32 -22.91 -9.20
N THR A 112 4.21 -22.03 -8.20
CA THR A 112 5.35 -21.24 -7.70
C THR A 112 5.76 -21.56 -6.27
N ASN A 113 4.92 -22.26 -5.51
CA ASN A 113 5.21 -22.66 -4.12
C ASN A 113 5.18 -24.19 -3.96
N PRO A 114 6.34 -24.84 -3.70
CA PRO A 114 6.41 -26.28 -3.49
C PRO A 114 5.60 -26.78 -2.29
N LEU A 115 5.45 -25.97 -1.23
CA LEU A 115 4.62 -26.33 -0.08
C LEU A 115 3.15 -26.40 -0.48
N THR A 116 2.68 -25.42 -1.25
CA THR A 116 1.32 -25.43 -1.83
C THR A 116 1.10 -26.66 -2.71
N HIS A 117 2.08 -26.99 -3.56
CA HIS A 117 2.00 -28.19 -4.40
C HIS A 117 1.85 -29.46 -3.55
N ALA A 118 2.60 -29.56 -2.44
CA ALA A 118 2.55 -30.70 -1.53
C ALA A 118 1.26 -30.79 -0.70
N THR A 119 0.62 -29.66 -0.37
CA THR A 119 -0.62 -29.62 0.42
C THR A 119 -1.89 -29.75 -0.42
N CYS A 120 -1.78 -29.64 -1.75
CA CYS A 120 -2.90 -29.87 -2.67
C CYS A 120 -3.44 -31.31 -2.55
N ASN A 121 -4.77 -31.46 -2.65
CA ASN A 121 -5.41 -32.77 -2.57
C ASN A 121 -4.90 -33.69 -3.72
N PRO A 122 -4.15 -34.77 -3.42
CA PRO A 122 -3.55 -35.61 -4.44
C PRO A 122 -4.59 -36.42 -5.24
N ARG A 123 -5.84 -36.49 -4.76
CA ARG A 123 -6.94 -37.22 -5.41
C ARG A 123 -7.73 -36.39 -6.41
N ARG A 124 -7.42 -35.09 -6.57
CA ARG A 124 -8.13 -34.21 -7.50
C ARG A 124 -7.75 -34.51 -8.94
N LYS A 125 -8.73 -34.82 -9.80
CA LYS A 125 -8.49 -35.24 -11.19
C LYS A 125 -7.93 -34.12 -12.07
N THR A 126 -8.27 -32.87 -11.76
CA THR A 126 -7.82 -31.68 -12.50
C THR A 126 -6.42 -31.21 -12.09
N GLY A 127 -5.76 -31.88 -11.15
CA GLY A 127 -4.48 -31.45 -10.59
C GLY A 127 -4.58 -30.24 -9.64
N PRO A 128 -3.43 -29.75 -9.14
CA PRO A 128 -3.34 -28.57 -8.29
C PRO A 128 -3.90 -27.32 -9.00
N VAL A 129 -4.71 -26.52 -8.31
CA VAL A 129 -5.27 -25.27 -8.88
C VAL A 129 -4.89 -24.13 -7.97
N ALA A 130 -4.37 -23.07 -8.58
CA ALA A 130 -4.02 -21.85 -7.90
C ALA A 130 -5.29 -21.08 -7.48
N LYS A 131 -5.26 -20.49 -6.28
CA LYS A 131 -6.40 -19.81 -5.67
C LYS A 131 -6.00 -18.53 -4.99
N ARG A 132 -6.96 -17.62 -4.89
CA ARG A 132 -6.84 -16.39 -4.11
C ARG A 132 -7.66 -16.51 -2.84
N CYS A 133 -7.12 -17.30 -1.93
CA CYS A 133 -7.74 -17.59 -0.63
C CYS A 133 -7.68 -16.37 0.29
N ASP A 134 -6.54 -15.65 0.26
CA ASP A 134 -6.26 -14.56 1.19
C ASP A 134 -6.70 -13.21 0.60
N ARG A 135 -7.59 -12.52 1.30
CA ARG A 135 -8.21 -11.27 0.83
C ARG A 135 -8.09 -10.18 1.88
N VAL A 136 -8.18 -8.94 1.41
CA VAL A 136 -8.41 -7.77 2.24
C VAL A 136 -9.65 -7.09 1.68
N LEU A 137 -10.71 -7.06 2.49
CA LEU A 137 -11.96 -6.38 2.19
C LEU A 137 -12.05 -5.14 3.07
N VAL A 138 -12.42 -4.02 2.48
CA VAL A 138 -12.50 -2.73 3.18
C VAL A 138 -13.88 -2.14 3.03
N SER A 139 -14.34 -1.37 4.00
CA SER A 139 -15.58 -0.61 3.86
C SER A 139 -15.56 0.20 2.57
N LYS A 140 -16.59 0.00 1.75
CA LYS A 140 -16.72 0.68 0.46
C LYS A 140 -16.71 2.20 0.68
N ASP A 141 -16.04 2.91 -0.22
CA ASP A 141 -15.89 4.37 -0.22
C ASP A 141 -15.18 4.97 1.00
N ARG A 142 -14.64 4.12 1.90
CA ARG A 142 -13.86 4.56 3.05
C ARG A 142 -12.36 4.52 2.83
N TRP A 143 -11.91 3.75 1.82
CA TRP A 143 -10.51 3.46 1.57
C TRP A 143 -10.23 3.51 0.07
N THR A 144 -9.12 4.16 -0.31
CA THR A 144 -8.54 4.13 -1.64
C THR A 144 -7.30 3.25 -1.57
N PRO A 145 -7.30 2.09 -2.23
CA PRO A 145 -6.12 1.25 -2.24
C PRO A 145 -5.05 1.88 -3.11
N ILE A 146 -3.84 1.95 -2.57
CA ILE A 146 -2.66 2.52 -3.21
C ILE A 146 -1.92 1.43 -3.96
N ALA A 147 -1.68 0.29 -3.30
CA ALA A 147 -1.44 -1.00 -3.97
C ALA A 147 -1.57 -2.17 -3.00
N TYR A 148 -1.33 -3.33 -3.60
CA TYR A 148 -1.55 -4.66 -3.06
C TYR A 148 -0.46 -5.56 -3.66
N TRP A 149 0.23 -6.35 -2.83
CA TRP A 149 1.31 -7.24 -3.27
C TRP A 149 1.41 -8.49 -2.39
N LEU A 150 2.04 -9.54 -2.93
CA LEU A 150 2.33 -10.76 -2.17
C LEU A 150 3.62 -10.63 -1.38
N ILE A 151 3.63 -11.20 -0.18
CA ILE A 151 4.80 -11.34 0.69
C ILE A 151 5.06 -12.81 1.01
N GLY A 152 6.28 -13.14 1.43
CA GLY A 152 6.65 -14.53 1.76
C GLY A 152 6.97 -15.40 0.55
N LYS A 153 7.23 -14.82 -0.63
CA LYS A 153 7.88 -15.54 -1.72
C LYS A 153 9.31 -15.90 -1.30
N ALA A 154 9.74 -17.12 -1.60
CA ALA A 154 11.11 -17.53 -1.31
C ALA A 154 12.11 -16.70 -2.12
N ASN A 155 13.22 -16.31 -1.48
CA ASN A 155 14.38 -15.80 -2.20
C ASN A 155 15.05 -16.95 -2.98
N GLU A 156 15.87 -16.66 -3.97
CA GLU A 156 16.61 -17.68 -4.73
C GLU A 156 17.35 -18.64 -3.76
N GLY A 157 16.95 -19.92 -3.77
CA GLY A 157 17.52 -20.98 -2.91
C GLY A 157 16.87 -21.20 -1.54
N GLY A 158 15.85 -20.41 -1.15
CA GLY A 158 15.12 -20.56 0.12
C GLY A 158 13.81 -21.36 -0.01
N SER A 159 13.24 -21.77 1.13
CA SER A 159 11.88 -22.33 1.21
C SER A 159 10.87 -21.25 1.59
N ALA A 160 9.67 -21.28 1.00
CA ALA A 160 8.57 -20.41 1.44
C ALA A 160 8.23 -20.70 2.92
N PRO A 161 7.85 -19.69 3.71
CA PRO A 161 7.53 -19.87 5.14
C PRO A 161 6.17 -20.54 5.37
N SER A 162 5.33 -20.63 4.35
CA SER A 162 3.97 -21.17 4.39
C SER A 162 3.57 -21.69 3.01
N ASP A 163 2.55 -22.54 2.95
CA ASP A 163 1.89 -22.94 1.69
C ASP A 163 0.93 -21.86 1.16
N HIS A 164 0.79 -20.74 1.88
CA HIS A 164 0.20 -19.50 1.39
C HIS A 164 1.25 -18.39 1.32
N TYR A 165 1.20 -17.57 0.27
CA TYR A 165 1.81 -16.26 0.28
C TYR A 165 0.93 -15.29 1.06
N GLY A 166 1.56 -14.46 1.89
CA GLY A 166 0.86 -13.40 2.59
C GLY A 166 0.46 -12.27 1.63
N VAL A 167 -0.51 -11.46 2.07
CA VAL A 167 -0.97 -10.27 1.34
C VAL A 167 -0.61 -9.04 2.15
N ALA A 168 -0.04 -8.05 1.47
CA ALA A 168 0.16 -6.71 2.02
C ALA A 168 -0.46 -5.68 1.08
N CYS A 169 -1.02 -4.62 1.64
CA CYS A 169 -1.59 -3.53 0.88
C CYS A 169 -1.42 -2.20 1.63
N ASP A 170 -1.31 -1.12 0.88
CA ASP A 170 -1.43 0.22 1.45
C ASP A 170 -2.77 0.82 1.06
N LEU A 171 -3.43 1.42 2.04
CA LEU A 171 -4.75 2.01 1.90
C LEU A 171 -4.66 3.47 2.35
N LEU A 172 -5.12 4.40 1.50
CA LEU A 172 -5.42 5.75 1.94
C LEU A 172 -6.84 5.77 2.49
N PRO A 173 -7.09 6.36 3.66
CA PRO A 173 -8.45 6.67 4.06
C PRO A 173 -9.04 7.63 3.02
N ARG A 174 -10.19 7.27 2.43
CA ARG A 174 -11.02 8.23 1.72
C ARG A 174 -11.64 9.14 2.75
N GLU A 175 -11.55 10.43 2.50
CA GLU A 175 -12.43 11.38 3.16
C GLU A 175 -13.87 10.99 2.81
N MET A 176 -14.76 11.00 3.80
CA MET A 176 -16.17 10.76 3.50
C MET A 176 -16.63 11.81 2.50
N SER A 177 -17.31 11.38 1.44
CA SER A 177 -18.13 12.31 0.67
C SER A 177 -19.13 12.95 1.64
N ALA A 178 -19.03 14.25 1.71
CA ALA A 178 -19.92 15.13 2.41
C ALA A 178 -21.37 15.00 1.92
N CYS A 179 -22.17 14.13 2.54
CA CYS A 179 -23.52 14.57 2.89
C CYS A 179 -23.53 15.44 4.16
N GLU A 180 -22.38 15.60 4.82
CA GLU A 180 -22.02 16.71 5.73
C GLU A 180 -20.54 17.05 5.50
N ALA A 181 -20.23 18.20 4.88
CA ALA A 181 -18.86 18.60 4.54
C ALA A 181 -18.15 19.26 5.71
N PRO A 182 -16.90 18.90 6.06
CA PRO A 182 -15.89 19.93 6.21
C PRO A 182 -15.48 20.37 4.80
N GLY A 183 -15.54 21.67 4.54
CA GLY A 183 -15.11 22.24 3.26
C GLY A 183 -13.65 21.89 2.94
N ALA A 184 -13.21 22.19 1.72
CA ALA A 184 -11.80 22.21 1.36
C ALA A 184 -10.97 22.71 2.54
N SER A 185 -9.91 21.99 2.91
CA SER A 185 -9.06 22.34 4.05
C SER A 185 -8.80 23.84 4.02
N THR A 186 -8.97 24.55 5.13
CA THR A 186 -8.66 25.97 5.14
C THR A 186 -7.18 26.17 4.81
N SER A 187 -6.80 27.36 4.33
CA SER A 187 -5.39 27.70 4.13
C SER A 187 -4.56 27.44 5.40
N GLU A 188 -5.14 27.67 6.57
CA GLU A 188 -4.56 27.38 7.88
C GLU A 188 -4.32 25.88 8.12
N GLN A 189 -5.30 25.02 7.79
CA GLN A 189 -5.16 23.57 7.93
C GLN A 189 -4.05 23.01 7.02
N ARG A 190 -3.97 23.48 5.75
CA ARG A 190 -2.87 23.12 4.85
C ARG A 190 -1.52 23.59 5.37
N GLN A 191 -1.47 24.81 5.89
CA GLN A 191 -0.23 25.36 6.44
C GLN A 191 0.21 24.58 7.68
N GLN A 192 -0.73 24.17 8.53
CA GLN A 192 -0.44 23.36 9.71
C GLN A 192 0.02 21.95 9.35
N GLN A 193 -0.61 21.30 8.37
CA GLN A 193 -0.15 20.01 7.84
C GLN A 193 1.27 20.10 7.28
N ARG A 194 1.56 21.12 6.47
CA ARG A 194 2.92 21.36 5.93
C ARG A 194 3.93 21.51 7.05
N HIS A 195 3.61 22.31 8.07
CA HIS A 195 4.48 22.52 9.22
C HIS A 195 4.76 21.21 9.99
N GLN A 196 3.73 20.39 10.22
CA GLN A 196 3.89 19.09 10.89
C GLN A 196 4.77 18.11 10.10
N VAL A 197 4.56 18.01 8.78
CA VAL A 197 5.38 17.13 7.92
C VAL A 197 6.84 17.58 7.92
N LEU A 198 7.05 18.88 7.81
CA LEU A 198 8.38 19.47 7.80
C LEU A 198 9.10 19.25 9.14
N GLU A 199 8.47 19.52 10.28
CA GLU A 199 9.02 19.22 11.62
C GLU A 199 9.36 17.74 11.78
N HIS A 200 8.47 16.84 11.33
CA HIS A 200 8.69 15.40 11.44
C HIS A 200 9.90 14.92 10.62
N ILE A 201 10.00 15.32 9.35
CA ILE A 201 11.11 14.91 8.48
C ILE A 201 12.42 15.51 8.97
N THR A 202 12.42 16.79 9.35
CA THR A 202 13.58 17.47 9.93
C THR A 202 14.04 16.78 11.22
N ALA A 203 13.12 16.32 12.08
CA ALA A 203 13.46 15.58 13.29
C ALA A 203 14.12 14.22 13.01
N LEU A 204 13.65 13.48 11.99
CA LEU A 204 14.30 12.23 11.57
C LEU A 204 15.70 12.48 11.02
N ALA A 205 15.85 13.49 10.15
CA ALA A 205 17.14 13.88 9.60
C ALA A 205 18.15 14.29 10.69
N ARG A 206 17.67 15.02 11.71
CA ARG A 206 18.47 15.47 12.87
C ARG A 206 18.96 14.31 13.75
N ARG A 207 18.26 13.18 13.74
CA ARG A 207 18.69 11.94 14.42
C ARG A 207 19.76 11.17 13.63
N GLY A 208 20.22 11.71 12.50
CA GLY A 208 21.26 11.11 11.69
C GLY A 208 20.74 10.17 10.60
N ALA A 209 19.42 10.07 10.38
CA ALA A 209 18.88 9.32 9.24
C ALA A 209 19.07 10.10 7.92
N MET A 210 19.14 9.39 6.80
CA MET A 210 18.82 9.94 5.49
C MET A 210 17.33 9.70 5.23
N VAL A 211 16.55 10.76 5.10
CA VAL A 211 15.11 10.65 4.88
C VAL A 211 14.80 10.71 3.40
N VAL A 212 14.27 9.62 2.85
CA VAL A 212 13.75 9.58 1.48
C VAL A 212 12.32 10.09 1.48
N VAL A 213 12.04 11.12 0.70
CA VAL A 213 10.72 11.74 0.60
C VAL A 213 10.19 11.63 -0.82
N VAL A 214 9.12 10.87 -0.99
CA VAL A 214 8.40 10.80 -2.26
C VAL A 214 7.18 11.71 -2.15
N MET A 215 7.20 12.84 -2.84
CA MET A 215 6.03 13.72 -2.87
C MET A 215 4.98 13.25 -3.86
N ARG A 216 3.71 13.49 -3.54
CA ARG A 216 2.54 13.30 -4.38
C ARG A 216 1.67 14.54 -4.32
N GLY A 217 0.94 14.80 -5.39
CA GLY A 217 -0.02 15.89 -5.43
C GLY A 217 -0.19 16.44 -6.84
N LEU A 218 -1.33 17.06 -7.10
CA LEU A 218 -1.67 17.63 -8.40
C LEU A 218 -0.63 18.69 -8.84
N PRO A 219 -0.49 18.94 -10.16
CA PRO A 219 0.24 20.10 -10.64
C PRO A 219 -0.28 21.38 -9.95
N GLY A 220 0.62 22.25 -9.50
CA GLY A 220 0.25 23.47 -8.76
C GLY A 220 0.09 23.32 -7.24
N ALA A 221 0.19 22.11 -6.67
CA ALA A 221 0.11 21.88 -5.20
C ALA A 221 1.29 22.44 -4.37
N GLY A 222 2.18 23.23 -4.97
CA GLY A 222 3.32 23.82 -4.28
C GLY A 222 4.41 22.81 -3.87
N LYS A 223 4.48 21.65 -4.53
CA LYS A 223 5.48 20.60 -4.27
C LYS A 223 6.91 21.12 -4.31
N SER A 224 7.32 21.76 -5.41
CA SER A 224 8.69 22.28 -5.54
C SER A 224 8.99 23.42 -4.55
N THR A 225 7.97 24.13 -4.06
CA THR A 225 8.13 25.10 -2.97
C THR A 225 8.36 24.39 -1.64
N PHE A 226 7.56 23.39 -1.31
CA PHE A 226 7.75 22.55 -0.11
C PHE A 226 9.09 21.82 -0.13
N ALA A 227 9.51 21.30 -1.28
CA ALA A 227 10.81 20.65 -1.48
C ALA A 227 11.96 21.55 -1.04
N ARG A 228 11.96 22.80 -1.53
CA ARG A 228 13.01 23.78 -1.24
C ARG A 228 13.04 24.14 0.25
N GLU A 229 11.87 24.36 0.83
CA GLU A 229 11.71 24.66 2.26
C GLU A 229 12.26 23.52 3.13
N LEU A 230 11.85 22.29 2.83
CA LEU A 230 12.29 21.10 3.55
C LEU A 230 13.79 20.85 3.42
N CYS A 231 14.35 20.97 2.21
CA CYS A 231 15.80 20.81 2.00
C CYS A 231 16.59 21.87 2.77
N ALA A 232 16.19 23.14 2.70
CA ALA A 232 16.87 24.22 3.41
C ALA A 232 16.84 24.02 4.94
N GLN A 233 15.69 23.60 5.48
CA GLN A 233 15.57 23.37 6.91
C GLN A 233 16.32 22.12 7.38
N ALA A 234 16.29 21.03 6.61
CA ALA A 234 17.06 19.84 6.90
C ALA A 234 18.57 20.15 6.89
N GLU A 235 19.04 20.91 5.90
CA GLU A 235 20.44 21.33 5.83
C GLU A 235 20.83 22.23 7.01
N ALA A 236 19.99 23.21 7.37
CA ALA A 236 20.23 24.09 8.50
C ALA A 236 20.38 23.34 9.84
N VAL A 237 19.64 22.24 10.06
CA VAL A 237 19.71 21.48 11.33
C VAL A 237 20.71 20.33 11.32
N THR A 238 21.11 19.82 10.15
CA THR A 238 21.99 18.65 10.03
C THR A 238 23.38 18.97 9.53
N GLY A 239 23.58 20.12 8.88
CA GLY A 239 24.81 20.44 8.14
C GLY A 239 25.02 19.57 6.88
N ARG A 240 24.04 18.73 6.49
CA ARG A 240 24.09 17.85 5.32
C ARG A 240 23.08 18.32 4.27
N PRO A 241 23.42 18.29 2.98
CA PRO A 241 22.57 18.84 1.93
C PRO A 241 21.22 18.11 1.82
N GLY A 242 20.19 18.85 1.44
CA GLY A 242 18.93 18.30 0.93
C GLY A 242 18.98 18.16 -0.60
N VAL A 243 18.70 16.98 -1.13
CA VAL A 243 18.75 16.70 -2.58
C VAL A 243 17.34 16.56 -3.13
N ARG A 244 17.00 17.35 -4.17
CA ARG A 244 15.73 17.28 -4.90
C ARG A 244 15.97 16.72 -6.29
N VAL A 245 15.18 15.73 -6.70
CA VAL A 245 15.14 15.21 -8.07
C VAL A 245 13.72 15.28 -8.64
N SER A 246 13.62 15.63 -9.92
CA SER A 246 12.35 15.81 -10.63
C SER A 246 12.42 15.35 -12.08
N ALA A 247 11.37 14.72 -12.59
CA ALA A 247 11.25 14.46 -14.03
C ALA A 247 11.13 15.79 -14.81
N ASP A 248 10.56 16.83 -14.21
CA ASP A 248 10.39 18.15 -14.84
C ASP A 248 11.74 18.84 -15.13
N ASP A 249 12.80 18.51 -14.37
CA ASP A 249 14.15 19.03 -14.63
C ASP A 249 14.66 18.60 -16.01
N PHE A 250 14.20 17.45 -16.54
CA PHE A 250 14.60 16.97 -17.87
C PHE A 250 14.12 17.91 -18.99
N PHE A 251 12.98 18.57 -18.77
CA PHE A 251 12.38 19.49 -19.72
C PHE A 251 12.83 20.94 -19.51
N THR A 252 13.63 21.20 -18.46
CA THR A 252 14.10 22.55 -18.13
C THR A 252 15.52 22.72 -18.61
N ASN A 253 15.77 23.73 -19.46
CA ASN A 253 17.13 24.05 -19.86
C ASN A 253 17.92 24.57 -18.64
N PRO A 254 19.06 23.95 -18.28
CA PRO A 254 19.79 24.31 -17.06
C PRO A 254 20.46 25.69 -17.13
N THR A 255 20.73 26.19 -18.35
CA THR A 255 21.39 27.49 -18.57
C THR A 255 20.38 28.63 -18.68
N THR A 256 19.27 28.39 -19.38
CA THR A 256 18.27 29.45 -19.66
C THR A 256 17.04 29.38 -18.75
N GLY A 257 16.84 28.28 -18.02
CA GLY A 257 15.65 28.04 -17.20
C GLY A 257 14.36 27.79 -17.98
N VAL A 258 14.42 27.76 -19.32
CA VAL A 258 13.23 27.62 -20.17
C VAL A 258 12.71 26.19 -20.11
N TYR A 259 11.44 26.03 -19.71
CA TYR A 259 10.73 24.75 -19.69
C TYR A 259 10.13 24.43 -21.06
N GLN A 260 10.43 23.25 -21.61
CA GLN A 260 9.95 22.76 -22.90
C GLN A 260 9.46 21.32 -22.79
N PHE A 261 8.19 21.17 -22.40
CA PHE A 261 7.57 19.84 -22.29
C PHE A 261 7.46 19.13 -23.64
N LYS A 262 7.87 17.87 -23.68
CA LYS A 262 7.69 16.98 -24.83
C LYS A 262 7.17 15.62 -24.37
N GLN A 263 5.89 15.35 -24.62
CA GLN A 263 5.22 14.12 -24.18
C GLN A 263 5.96 12.84 -24.63
N ALA A 264 6.51 12.83 -25.85
CA ALA A 264 7.29 11.71 -26.39
C ALA A 264 8.55 11.36 -25.57
N GLN A 265 9.03 12.26 -24.72
CA GLN A 265 10.22 12.06 -23.89
C GLN A 265 9.90 11.80 -22.42
N LEU A 266 8.62 11.65 -22.04
CA LEU A 266 8.22 11.38 -20.65
C LEU A 266 8.94 10.16 -20.06
N ALA A 267 9.02 9.06 -20.81
CA ALA A 267 9.72 7.86 -20.35
C ALA A 267 11.22 8.12 -20.06
N GLN A 268 11.87 8.93 -20.90
CA GLN A 268 13.27 9.33 -20.71
C GLN A 268 13.44 10.26 -19.51
N ALA A 269 12.50 11.19 -19.31
CA ALA A 269 12.50 12.10 -18.17
C ALA A 269 12.36 11.34 -16.84
N HIS A 270 11.43 10.37 -16.76
CA HIS A 270 11.28 9.53 -15.58
C HIS A 270 12.49 8.62 -15.34
N ALA A 271 13.08 8.03 -16.39
CA ALA A 271 14.30 7.24 -16.26
C ALA A 271 15.48 8.09 -15.75
N SER A 272 15.66 9.30 -16.29
CA SER A 272 16.69 10.26 -15.82
C SER A 272 16.49 10.66 -14.36
N CYS A 273 15.24 10.91 -13.95
CA CYS A 273 14.90 11.19 -12.55
C CYS A 273 15.25 10.00 -11.63
N LEU A 274 14.92 8.78 -12.05
CA LEU A 274 15.22 7.55 -11.30
C LEU A 274 16.73 7.29 -11.17
N GLU A 275 17.52 7.52 -12.22
CA GLU A 275 18.97 7.37 -12.15
C GLU A 275 19.61 8.41 -11.22
N ARG A 276 19.16 9.67 -11.28
CA ARG A 276 19.61 10.71 -10.33
C ARG A 276 19.22 10.38 -8.89
N PHE A 277 18.02 9.83 -8.69
CA PHE A 277 17.59 9.35 -7.38
C PHE A 277 18.50 8.24 -6.86
N ARG A 278 18.76 7.20 -7.67
CA ARG A 278 19.62 6.08 -7.28
C ARG A 278 21.04 6.56 -6.94
N ALA A 279 21.60 7.45 -7.76
CA ALA A 279 22.93 8.01 -7.52
C ALA A 279 23.00 8.77 -6.18
N ALA A 280 22.03 9.64 -5.91
CA ALA A 280 21.98 10.40 -4.65
C ALA A 280 21.74 9.48 -3.44
N LEU A 281 20.93 8.44 -3.60
CA LEU A 281 20.64 7.45 -2.56
C LEU A 281 21.89 6.67 -2.15
N GLY A 282 22.76 6.31 -3.11
CA GLY A 282 23.99 5.54 -2.85
C GLY A 282 25.17 6.38 -2.32
N GLN A 283 25.16 7.70 -2.48
CA GLN A 283 26.25 8.57 -2.02
C GLN A 283 26.28 8.78 -0.49
N ASP A 284 25.16 8.54 0.19
CA ASP A 284 25.00 8.72 1.65
C ASP A 284 25.37 10.12 2.21
N GLN A 285 25.32 11.15 1.36
CA GLN A 285 25.65 12.53 1.78
C GLN A 285 24.42 13.33 2.19
N ALA A 286 23.25 12.99 1.65
CA ALA A 286 22.04 13.77 1.85
C ALA A 286 21.41 13.52 3.24
N SER A 287 20.92 14.58 3.87
CA SER A 287 20.02 14.45 5.03
C SER A 287 18.59 14.11 4.60
N VAL A 288 18.18 14.67 3.46
CA VAL A 288 16.89 14.43 2.82
C VAL A 288 17.11 14.21 1.32
N LEU A 289 16.59 13.11 0.78
CA LEU A 289 16.53 12.84 -0.65
C LEU A 289 15.07 12.85 -1.10
N LEU A 290 14.70 13.81 -1.93
CA LEU A 290 13.32 14.10 -2.25
C LEU A 290 13.02 13.97 -3.74
N VAL A 291 11.88 13.38 -4.07
CA VAL A 291 11.30 13.31 -5.43
C VAL A 291 10.02 14.13 -5.49
N ASP A 292 9.97 15.19 -6.31
CA ASP A 292 8.82 16.12 -6.38
C ASP A 292 7.89 15.96 -7.59
N ASN A 293 7.95 14.81 -8.26
CA ASN A 293 7.07 14.47 -9.39
C ASN A 293 5.59 14.50 -8.98
N THR A 294 4.70 14.65 -9.97
CA THR A 294 3.25 14.60 -9.76
C THR A 294 2.79 13.28 -9.13
N ASN A 295 3.48 12.15 -9.44
CA ASN A 295 3.31 10.85 -8.80
C ASN A 295 1.83 10.50 -8.56
N THR A 296 1.04 10.63 -9.63
CA THR A 296 -0.42 10.48 -9.58
C THR A 296 -0.80 9.04 -9.28
N THR A 297 0.08 8.08 -9.58
CA THR A 297 -0.15 6.65 -9.40
C THR A 297 1.00 5.98 -8.63
N ARG A 298 0.75 4.84 -7.95
CA ARG A 298 1.78 4.17 -7.14
C ARG A 298 2.95 3.62 -7.94
N TRP A 299 2.70 3.07 -9.13
CA TRP A 299 3.76 2.52 -9.97
C TRP A 299 4.78 3.59 -10.38
N GLU A 300 4.37 4.85 -10.52
CA GLU A 300 5.27 6.00 -10.78
C GLU A 300 6.29 6.21 -9.65
N TYR A 301 5.97 5.85 -8.40
CA TYR A 301 6.89 6.04 -7.27
C TYR A 301 7.31 4.79 -6.51
N ALA A 302 6.70 3.64 -6.78
CA ALA A 302 7.03 2.36 -6.14
C ALA A 302 8.51 2.01 -6.31
N ARG A 303 9.11 2.38 -7.45
CA ARG A 303 10.54 2.18 -7.70
C ARG A 303 11.43 2.99 -6.75
N TYR A 304 11.05 4.22 -6.38
CA TYR A 304 11.82 5.00 -5.41
C TYR A 304 11.77 4.36 -4.01
N LEU A 305 10.59 3.89 -3.60
CA LEU A 305 10.42 3.21 -2.31
C LEU A 305 11.15 1.87 -2.26
N GLN A 306 11.10 1.10 -3.35
CA GLN A 306 11.83 -0.14 -3.50
C GLN A 306 13.34 0.09 -3.34
N LEU A 307 13.91 1.04 -4.10
CA LEU A 307 15.33 1.37 -4.01
C LEU A 307 15.72 1.82 -2.59
N ALA A 308 14.90 2.65 -1.95
CA ALA A 308 15.14 3.08 -0.57
C ALA A 308 15.11 1.92 0.42
N SER A 309 14.19 0.96 0.24
CA SER A 309 14.10 -0.23 1.08
C SER A 309 15.27 -1.21 0.86
N GLU A 310 15.68 -1.38 -0.40
CA GLU A 310 16.85 -2.19 -0.77
C GLU A 310 18.10 -1.63 -0.08
N GLU A 311 18.34 -0.33 -0.22
CA GLU A 311 19.44 0.39 0.44
C GLU A 311 19.38 0.33 1.97
N ALA A 312 18.18 0.43 2.57
CA ALA A 312 18.01 0.27 4.01
C ALA A 312 18.41 -1.14 4.51
N SER A 313 18.23 -2.16 3.66
CA SER A 313 18.47 -3.57 4.01
C SER A 313 19.90 -4.05 3.75
N THR A 314 20.58 -3.47 2.76
CA THR A 314 21.93 -3.88 2.34
C THR A 314 23.04 -3.11 3.06
N GLY A 315 22.76 -1.89 3.55
CA GLY A 315 23.75 -0.95 4.10
C GLY A 315 24.28 -1.29 5.50
N ARG A 316 24.89 -2.47 5.71
CA ARG A 316 25.54 -2.83 7.00
C ARG A 316 26.70 -1.90 7.38
N ASP A 317 27.29 -1.17 6.42
CA ASP A 317 28.40 -0.24 6.61
C ASP A 317 28.02 1.24 6.36
N ARG A 318 26.72 1.54 6.26
CA ARG A 318 26.24 2.90 5.97
C ARG A 318 26.28 3.77 7.23
N ALA A 319 26.70 5.03 7.10
CA ALA A 319 26.79 5.95 8.23
C ALA A 319 25.41 6.40 8.72
N HIS A 320 24.44 6.47 7.81
CA HIS A 320 23.11 6.99 8.07
C HIS A 320 22.00 5.99 7.69
N PRO A 321 21.10 5.61 8.62
CA PRO A 321 19.99 4.74 8.29
C PRO A 321 19.03 5.42 7.31
N VAL A 322 18.43 4.64 6.40
CA VAL A 322 17.50 5.14 5.39
C VAL A 322 16.06 5.02 5.89
N GLU A 323 15.32 6.13 5.88
CA GLU A 323 13.90 6.15 6.21
C GLU A 323 13.06 6.73 5.08
N ALA A 324 12.18 5.91 4.47
CA ALA A 324 11.29 6.37 3.40
C ALA A 324 9.95 6.91 3.92
N ARG A 325 9.48 8.01 3.33
CA ARG A 325 8.18 8.65 3.60
C ARG A 325 7.53 9.08 2.29
N VAL A 326 6.22 8.84 2.18
CA VAL A 326 5.39 9.42 1.11
C VAL A 326 4.68 10.62 1.69
N VAL A 327 4.77 11.77 1.01
CA VAL A 327 4.14 13.03 1.44
C VAL A 327 3.17 13.47 0.38
N GLU A 328 1.90 13.63 0.73
CA GLU A 328 0.87 14.15 -0.17
C GLU A 328 0.62 15.62 0.17
N LEU A 329 0.66 16.47 -0.87
CA LEU A 329 0.34 17.89 -0.76
C LEU A 329 -0.94 18.17 -1.54
N GLU A 330 -1.90 18.77 -0.85
CA GLU A 330 -3.17 19.21 -1.44
C GLU A 330 -2.96 20.46 -2.31
N ALA A 331 -3.73 20.54 -3.40
CA ALA A 331 -3.76 21.75 -4.22
C ALA A 331 -4.42 22.92 -3.45
N PRO A 332 -4.00 24.18 -3.69
CA PRO A 332 -4.58 25.37 -3.07
C PRO A 332 -6.09 25.51 -3.24
#